data_AF-A0A9P6FJZ4-F1
#
_entry.id   AF-A0A9P6FJZ4-F1
#
_cell.length_a   1.000
_cell.length_b   1.000
_cell.length_c   1.000
_cell.angle_alpha   90.00
_cell.angle_beta   90.00
_cell.angle_gamma   90.00
#
_symmetry.space_group_name_H-M   'P 1'
#
loop_
_entity.id
_entity.type
_entity.pdbx_description
1 polymer ?
#
loop_
_entity_poly.entity_id
_entity_poly.type
_entity_poly.pdbx_seq_one_letter_code
_entity_poly.pdbx_strand_id
1 'polypeptide(L)'
;PEVGVLVDGFPRSEAQVECLKLLHEKMHELRREYRHTPLKDFFPRPTFRICVLYVDEEISVGRQLMRGKYIKDHNAQVQRSGKGEIMEERVTDYDELLIRARYQIFKDHYSCLLKLSKIFPFHLINAVGDIDSVMRIILKEFEYQSSLELEHDTYESISHIPLATKIGIHARQDLIRRLEHYCETEPEVFSKAVRFIDQEVTPMVNRHAIGGQALVRSDNTILSDPKVAEVVISILSERGYAVTMDERVHETPKRVDPETWEIILERHHVYALNIRFPQHHIQPLEQKF
;
A
#
# COMPACT_ATOMS: atom_id res chain seq x y z
N PRO A 1 3.65 -20.90 -4.20
CA PRO A 1 2.96 -21.43 -3.01
C PRO A 1 2.02 -20.37 -2.41
N GLU A 2 0.75 -20.39 -2.84
CA GLU A 2 -0.39 -20.09 -1.97
C GLU A 2 -0.38 -21.20 -0.88
N VAL A 3 -0.42 -21.01 0.43
CA VAL A 3 -0.97 -19.99 1.32
C VAL A 3 -0.17 -20.10 2.64
N GLY A 4 0.14 -19.00 3.32
CA GLY A 4 0.61 -19.05 4.71
C GLY A 4 -0.51 -19.55 5.65
N VAL A 5 -0.16 -20.01 6.85
CA VAL A 5 -1.15 -20.41 7.86
C VAL A 5 -1.21 -19.39 8.98
N LEU A 6 -2.43 -19.04 9.42
CA LEU A 6 -2.65 -18.31 10.66
C LEU A 6 -2.89 -19.33 11.77
N VAL A 7 -2.03 -19.32 12.78
CA VAL A 7 -2.17 -20.18 13.95
C VAL A 7 -2.69 -19.32 15.11
N ASP A 8 -3.91 -19.58 15.56
CA ASP A 8 -4.52 -18.88 16.68
C ASP A 8 -4.35 -19.68 17.99
N GLY A 9 -3.92 -18.99 19.04
CA GLY A 9 -3.80 -19.55 20.37
C GLY A 9 -2.61 -20.49 20.58
N PHE A 10 -1.57 -20.44 19.74
CA PHE A 10 -0.29 -21.14 19.97
C PHE A 10 0.88 -20.18 19.71
N PRO A 11 1.96 -20.21 20.52
CA PRO A 11 2.17 -21.04 21.72
C PRO A 11 1.57 -20.41 23.00
N ARG A 12 1.26 -21.25 23.99
CA ARG A 12 0.76 -20.89 25.34
C ARG A 12 1.72 -21.28 26.46
N SER A 13 2.78 -22.03 26.19
CA SER A 13 3.75 -22.47 27.19
C SER A 13 5.19 -22.35 26.71
N GLU A 14 6.14 -22.37 27.63
CA GLU A 14 7.57 -22.32 27.30
C GLU A 14 8.00 -23.51 26.43
N ALA A 15 7.52 -24.72 26.73
CA ALA A 15 7.81 -25.90 25.91
C ALA A 15 7.34 -25.71 24.46
N GLN A 16 6.18 -25.09 24.26
CA GLN A 16 5.65 -24.81 22.93
C GLN A 16 6.47 -23.74 22.19
N VAL A 17 7.00 -22.74 22.91
CA VAL A 17 7.93 -21.75 22.35
C VAL A 17 9.22 -22.42 21.85
N GLU A 18 9.80 -23.33 22.65
CA GLU A 18 11.00 -24.07 22.24
C GLU A 18 10.72 -25.02 21.07
N CYS A 19 9.57 -25.69 21.04
CA CYS A 19 9.17 -26.49 19.87
C CYS A 19 9.08 -25.65 18.59
N LEU A 20 8.53 -24.44 18.67
CA LEU A 20 8.43 -23.53 17.51
C LEU A 20 9.82 -23.11 17.01
N LYS A 21 10.75 -22.86 17.93
CA LYS A 21 12.15 -22.56 17.61
C LYS A 21 12.84 -23.73 16.93
N LEU A 22 12.73 -24.95 17.46
CA LEU A 22 13.30 -26.16 16.85
C LEU A 22 12.73 -26.41 15.45
N LEU A 23 11.42 -26.21 15.26
CA LEU A 23 10.79 -26.32 13.95
C LEU A 23 11.39 -25.30 12.96
N HIS A 24 11.49 -24.04 13.38
CA HIS A 24 12.07 -22.98 12.54
C HIS A 24 13.53 -23.27 12.15
N GLU A 25 14.34 -23.73 13.12
CA GLU A 25 15.72 -24.15 12.87
C GLU A 25 15.80 -25.32 11.89
N LYS A 26 14.94 -26.33 12.06
CA LYS A 26 14.90 -27.49 11.16
C LYS A 26 14.48 -27.12 9.74
N MET A 27 13.49 -26.24 9.59
CA MET A 27 13.08 -25.72 8.28
C MET A 27 14.23 -24.98 7.59
N HIS A 28 15.00 -24.19 8.34
CA HIS A 28 16.19 -23.55 7.80
C HIS A 28 17.30 -24.53 7.42
N GLU A 29 17.52 -25.57 8.22
CA GLU A 29 18.48 -26.64 7.92
C GLU A 29 18.13 -27.35 6.61
N LEU A 30 16.89 -27.82 6.49
CA LEU A 30 16.40 -28.48 5.27
C LEU A 30 16.50 -27.55 4.06
N ARG A 31 16.16 -26.27 4.20
CA ARG A 31 16.34 -25.30 3.13
C ARG A 31 17.80 -25.20 2.68
N ARG A 32 18.77 -25.13 3.60
CA ARG A 32 20.20 -25.06 3.24
C ARG A 32 20.65 -26.33 2.52
N GLU A 33 20.23 -27.49 3.01
CA GLU A 33 20.54 -28.80 2.43
C GLU A 33 20.05 -28.92 0.99
N TYR A 34 18.80 -28.55 0.73
CA TYR A 34 18.17 -28.71 -0.58
C TYR A 34 18.30 -27.49 -1.51
N ARG A 35 18.97 -26.40 -1.10
CA ARG A 35 19.04 -25.11 -1.83
C ARG A 35 19.47 -25.24 -3.29
N HIS A 36 20.39 -26.16 -3.58
CA HIS A 36 20.98 -26.37 -4.92
C HIS A 36 20.49 -27.65 -5.59
N THR A 37 19.33 -28.16 -5.17
CA THR A 37 18.73 -29.39 -5.69
C THR A 37 17.40 -29.10 -6.39
N PRO A 38 16.88 -30.03 -7.22
CA PRO A 38 15.52 -29.94 -7.74
C PRO A 38 14.42 -29.88 -6.67
N LEU A 39 14.73 -30.21 -5.41
CA LEU A 39 13.78 -30.18 -4.29
C LEU A 39 13.67 -28.82 -3.60
N LYS A 40 14.44 -27.80 -4.03
CA LYS A 40 14.48 -26.45 -3.42
C LYS A 40 13.09 -25.87 -3.15
N ASP A 41 12.16 -26.03 -4.07
CA ASP A 41 10.83 -25.43 -3.98
C ASP A 41 9.94 -26.05 -2.88
N PHE A 42 10.27 -27.26 -2.43
CA PHE A 42 9.62 -27.92 -1.28
C PHE A 42 10.14 -27.41 0.08
N PHE A 43 11.26 -26.69 0.10
CA PHE A 43 11.88 -26.14 1.31
C PHE A 43 12.04 -24.62 1.21
N PRO A 44 10.92 -23.87 1.18
CA PRO A 44 10.95 -22.41 1.14
C PRO A 44 11.58 -21.84 2.41
N ARG A 45 11.95 -20.55 2.36
CA ARG A 45 12.41 -19.83 3.56
C ARG A 45 11.28 -19.84 4.59
N PRO A 46 11.50 -20.34 5.82
CA PRO A 46 10.50 -20.23 6.88
C PRO A 46 10.36 -18.75 7.27
N THR A 47 9.12 -18.29 7.36
CA THR A 47 8.77 -16.94 7.76
C THR A 47 7.72 -17.03 8.86
N PHE A 48 8.13 -16.83 10.10
CA PHE A 48 7.24 -16.85 11.26
C PHE A 48 7.03 -15.42 11.72
N ARG A 49 5.78 -14.97 11.78
CA ARG A 49 5.40 -13.66 12.32
C ARG A 49 4.47 -13.88 13.50
N ILE A 50 4.75 -13.21 14.61
CA ILE A 50 3.92 -13.27 15.81
C ILE A 50 3.18 -11.95 15.94
N CYS A 51 1.87 -12.01 16.14
CA CYS A 51 1.04 -10.85 16.38
C CYS A 51 0.20 -11.07 17.63
N VAL A 52 0.28 -10.15 18.58
CA VAL A 52 -0.50 -10.16 19.81
C VAL A 52 -1.38 -8.93 19.81
N LEU A 53 -2.70 -9.15 19.75
CA LEU A 53 -3.69 -8.11 19.98
C LEU A 53 -3.89 -7.97 21.50
N TYR A 54 -3.72 -6.76 22.02
CA TYR A 54 -3.92 -6.50 23.45
C TYR A 54 -5.01 -5.45 23.68
N VAL A 55 -5.73 -5.62 24.77
CA VAL A 55 -6.70 -4.66 25.32
C VAL A 55 -6.54 -4.66 26.83
N ASP A 56 -6.92 -3.56 27.47
CA ASP A 56 -6.91 -3.49 28.92
C ASP A 56 -7.94 -4.44 29.54
N GLU A 57 -7.68 -4.86 30.78
CA GLU A 57 -8.53 -5.82 31.51
C GLU A 57 -9.98 -5.36 31.58
N GLU A 58 -10.21 -4.11 31.99
CA GLU A 58 -11.56 -3.55 32.12
C GLU A 58 -12.31 -3.52 30.79
N ILE A 59 -11.61 -3.26 29.69
CA ILE A 59 -12.19 -3.28 28.35
C ILE A 59 -12.53 -4.71 27.94
N SER A 60 -11.65 -5.66 28.22
CA SER A 60 -11.87 -7.09 27.97
C SER A 60 -13.07 -7.63 28.76
N VAL A 61 -13.17 -7.27 30.04
CA VAL A 61 -14.29 -7.62 30.93
C VAL A 61 -15.58 -7.02 30.41
N GLY A 62 -15.59 -5.72 30.15
CA GLY A 62 -16.76 -5.00 29.63
C GLY A 62 -17.28 -5.61 28.32
N ARG A 63 -16.38 -5.93 27.37
CA ARG A 63 -16.75 -6.57 26.09
C ARG A 63 -17.38 -7.95 26.28
N GLN A 64 -16.85 -8.76 27.20
CA GLN A 64 -17.38 -10.10 27.46
C GLN A 64 -18.74 -10.07 28.16
N LEU A 65 -18.91 -9.20 29.17
CA LEU A 65 -20.19 -8.99 29.84
C LEU A 65 -21.26 -8.44 28.89
N MET A 66 -20.90 -7.48 28.03
CA MET A 66 -21.77 -6.94 26.98
C MET A 66 -22.22 -8.04 26.02
N ARG A 67 -21.29 -8.90 25.58
CA ARG A 67 -21.60 -10.04 24.72
C ARG A 67 -22.56 -11.01 25.40
N GLY A 68 -22.30 -11.40 26.65
CA GLY A 68 -23.16 -12.28 27.43
C GLY A 68 -24.58 -11.73 27.55
N LYS A 69 -24.71 -10.45 27.93
CA LYS A 69 -26.01 -9.76 28.03
C LYS A 69 -26.75 -9.75 26.69
N TYR A 70 -26.07 -9.37 25.61
CA TYR A 70 -26.67 -9.33 24.27
C TYR A 70 -27.19 -10.70 23.83
N ILE A 71 -26.40 -11.76 23.99
CA ILE A 71 -26.79 -13.13 23.61
C ILE A 71 -28.02 -13.58 24.42
N LYS A 72 -28.06 -13.27 25.72
CA LYS A 72 -29.19 -13.63 26.58
C LYS A 72 -30.46 -12.91 26.18
N ASP A 73 -30.38 -11.61 25.91
CA ASP A 73 -31.53 -10.80 25.47
C ASP A 73 -32.04 -11.28 24.11
N HIS A 74 -31.13 -11.58 23.16
CA HIS A 74 -31.44 -12.17 21.86
C HIS A 74 -32.13 -13.53 22.01
N ASN A 75 -31.56 -14.46 22.77
CA ASN A 75 -32.13 -15.79 22.99
C ASN A 75 -33.53 -15.71 23.63
N ALA A 76 -33.72 -14.82 24.60
CA ALA A 76 -35.03 -14.58 25.21
C ALA A 76 -36.06 -14.01 24.21
N GLN A 77 -35.62 -13.23 23.22
CA GLN A 77 -36.48 -12.72 22.15
C GLN A 77 -36.81 -13.83 21.13
N VAL A 78 -35.85 -14.66 20.75
CA VAL A 78 -36.05 -15.82 19.86
C VAL A 78 -37.05 -16.79 20.50
N GLN A 79 -36.90 -17.10 21.79
CA GLN A 79 -37.82 -17.97 22.54
C GLN A 79 -39.25 -17.40 22.61
N ARG A 80 -39.41 -16.08 22.79
CA ARG A 80 -40.72 -15.43 22.85
C ARG A 80 -41.41 -15.31 21.49
N SER A 81 -40.65 -14.99 20.45
CA SER A 81 -41.19 -14.71 19.11
C SER A 81 -41.30 -15.94 18.22
N GLY A 82 -40.57 -17.02 18.55
CA GLY A 82 -40.43 -18.20 17.71
C GLY A 82 -39.68 -17.95 16.40
N LYS A 83 -39.03 -16.78 16.25
CA LYS A 83 -38.32 -16.37 15.04
C LYS A 83 -36.84 -16.12 15.34
N GLY A 84 -35.95 -16.68 14.53
CA GLY A 84 -34.49 -16.58 14.67
C GLY A 84 -33.85 -17.84 15.23
N GLU A 85 -32.53 -17.83 15.37
CA GLU A 85 -31.73 -18.93 15.88
C GLU A 85 -31.14 -18.59 17.26
N ILE A 86 -31.12 -19.57 18.15
CA ILE A 86 -30.50 -19.45 19.48
C ILE A 86 -28.98 -19.38 19.30
N MET A 87 -28.37 -18.37 19.91
CA MET A 87 -26.92 -18.19 19.95
C MET A 87 -26.31 -18.92 21.16
N GLU A 88 -25.08 -19.42 21.00
CA GLU A 88 -24.35 -20.12 22.06
C GLU A 88 -24.14 -19.24 23.30
N GLU A 89 -24.64 -19.69 24.45
CA GLU A 89 -24.39 -19.05 25.75
C GLU A 89 -23.10 -19.58 26.37
N ARG A 90 -22.10 -18.71 26.53
CA ARG A 90 -20.83 -19.07 27.15
C ARG A 90 -20.88 -18.72 28.62
N VAL A 91 -20.75 -19.72 29.50
CA VAL A 91 -20.77 -19.54 30.97
C VAL A 91 -19.81 -18.44 31.42
N THR A 92 -18.66 -18.32 30.74
CA THR A 92 -17.63 -17.32 31.06
C THR A 92 -18.00 -15.89 30.69
N ASP A 93 -19.10 -15.63 30.00
CA ASP A 93 -19.50 -14.27 29.60
C ASP A 93 -20.51 -13.63 30.56
N TYR A 94 -20.92 -14.37 31.60
CA TYR A 94 -21.92 -13.93 32.59
C TYR A 94 -21.35 -13.68 33.98
N ASP A 95 -20.14 -14.16 34.25
CA ASP A 95 -19.50 -14.08 35.55
C ASP A 95 -18.20 -13.28 35.43
N GLU A 96 -18.20 -12.09 36.02
CA GLU A 96 -17.05 -11.20 36.03
C GLU A 96 -15.80 -11.85 36.65
N LEU A 97 -15.95 -12.67 37.69
CA LEU A 97 -14.83 -13.35 38.33
C LEU A 97 -14.19 -14.37 37.38
N LEU A 98 -15.00 -15.12 36.62
CA LEU A 98 -14.50 -16.05 35.61
C LEU A 98 -13.82 -15.31 34.45
N ILE A 99 -14.36 -14.17 34.03
CA ILE A 99 -13.73 -13.35 32.98
C ILE A 99 -12.36 -12.86 33.43
N ARG A 100 -12.27 -12.30 34.64
CA ARG A 100 -11.01 -11.82 35.22
C ARG A 100 -10.01 -12.94 35.41
N ALA A 101 -10.45 -14.13 35.86
CA ALA A 101 -9.59 -15.30 35.98
C ALA A 101 -9.00 -15.72 34.62
N ARG A 102 -9.79 -15.70 33.53
CA ARG A 102 -9.28 -15.98 32.18
C ARG A 102 -8.27 -14.93 31.70
N TYR A 103 -8.51 -13.67 32.02
CA TYR A 103 -7.58 -12.59 31.69
C TYR A 103 -6.27 -12.72 32.47
N GLN A 104 -6.32 -13.18 33.72
CA GLN A 104 -5.13 -13.46 34.51
C GLN A 104 -4.29 -14.58 33.89
N ILE A 105 -4.91 -15.66 33.41
CA ILE A 105 -4.20 -16.73 32.67
C ILE A 105 -3.45 -16.15 31.46
N PHE A 106 -4.07 -15.23 30.71
CA PHE A 106 -3.38 -14.54 29.61
C PHE A 106 -2.18 -13.72 30.11
N LYS A 107 -2.33 -12.94 31.18
CA LYS A 107 -1.25 -12.16 31.80
C LYS A 107 -0.08 -13.05 32.24
N ASP A 108 -0.37 -14.21 32.82
CA ASP A 108 0.65 -15.14 33.30
C ASP A 108 1.49 -15.69 32.11
N HIS A 109 0.81 -16.02 31.01
CA HIS A 109 1.46 -16.48 29.77
C HIS A 109 2.06 -15.36 28.91
N TYR A 110 1.74 -14.10 29.18
CA TYR A 110 2.21 -12.95 28.40
C TYR A 110 3.73 -12.86 28.38
N SER A 111 4.37 -13.18 29.52
CA SER A 111 5.83 -13.26 29.62
C SER A 111 6.46 -14.28 28.65
N CYS A 112 5.77 -15.40 28.39
CA CYS A 112 6.20 -16.41 27.42
C CYS A 112 6.10 -15.88 25.99
N LEU A 113 5.02 -15.16 25.67
CA LEU A 113 4.87 -14.52 24.35
C LEU A 113 5.95 -13.48 24.09
N LEU A 114 6.35 -12.70 25.10
CA LEU A 114 7.44 -11.74 24.96
C LEU A 114 8.79 -12.39 24.66
N LYS A 115 9.03 -13.66 25.04
CA LYS A 115 10.26 -14.37 24.66
C LYS A 115 10.34 -14.58 23.15
N LEU A 116 9.20 -14.76 22.47
CA LEU A 116 9.16 -14.89 21.01
C LEU A 116 9.63 -13.62 20.31
N SER A 117 9.46 -12.45 20.92
CA SER A 117 9.92 -11.18 20.33
C SER A 117 11.44 -11.11 20.12
N LYS A 118 12.21 -11.96 20.82
CA LYS A 118 13.66 -12.09 20.65
C LYS A 118 14.05 -13.03 19.51
N ILE A 119 13.10 -13.84 19.02
CA ILE A 119 13.35 -14.95 18.09
C ILE A 119 12.73 -14.66 16.72
N PHE A 120 11.51 -14.10 16.71
CA PHE A 120 10.74 -13.83 15.51
C PHE A 120 10.29 -12.37 15.46
N PRO A 121 10.02 -11.83 14.26
CA PRO A 121 9.27 -10.59 14.12
C PRO A 121 7.97 -10.64 14.95
N PHE A 122 7.81 -9.65 15.82
CA PHE A 122 6.77 -9.62 16.83
C PHE A 122 6.06 -8.28 16.82
N HIS A 123 4.75 -8.33 16.61
CA HIS A 123 3.87 -7.17 16.60
C HIS A 123 2.98 -7.20 17.84
N LEU A 124 3.00 -6.11 18.59
CA LEU A 124 2.10 -5.88 19.71
C LEU A 124 1.13 -4.77 19.31
N ILE A 125 -0.13 -5.12 19.08
CA ILE A 125 -1.11 -4.22 18.48
C ILE A 125 -2.22 -3.91 19.49
N ASN A 126 -2.47 -2.62 19.70
CA ASN A 126 -3.56 -2.16 20.55
C ASN A 126 -4.90 -2.38 19.84
N ALA A 127 -5.79 -3.15 20.47
CA ALA A 127 -7.10 -3.52 19.94
C ALA A 127 -8.29 -2.87 20.69
N VAL A 128 -8.06 -1.73 21.36
CA VAL A 128 -9.10 -0.98 22.10
C VAL A 128 -10.12 -0.31 21.17
N GLY A 129 -9.74 0.03 19.94
CA GLY A 129 -10.61 0.67 18.94
C GLY A 129 -11.70 -0.24 18.35
N ASP A 130 -12.46 0.31 17.41
CA ASP A 130 -13.39 -0.43 16.56
C ASP A 130 -12.66 -1.36 15.57
N ILE A 131 -13.39 -2.32 14.99
CA ILE A 131 -12.84 -3.36 14.11
C ILE A 131 -12.10 -2.75 12.91
N ASP A 132 -12.65 -1.71 12.28
CA ASP A 132 -12.06 -1.12 11.07
C ASP A 132 -10.77 -0.36 11.40
N SER A 133 -10.75 0.36 12.52
CA SER A 133 -9.55 1.01 13.02
C SER A 133 -8.46 0.02 13.38
N VAL A 134 -8.79 -1.07 14.09
CA VAL A 134 -7.83 -2.12 14.44
C VAL A 134 -7.32 -2.85 13.19
N MET A 135 -8.19 -3.14 12.23
CA MET A 135 -7.81 -3.76 10.95
C MET A 135 -6.81 -2.89 10.19
N ARG A 136 -7.03 -1.56 10.12
CA ARG A 136 -6.08 -0.64 9.49
C ARG A 136 -4.71 -0.65 10.17
N ILE A 137 -4.67 -0.73 11.50
CA ILE A 137 -3.41 -0.83 12.25
C ILE A 137 -2.70 -2.16 11.92
N ILE A 138 -3.43 -3.28 11.93
CA ILE A 138 -2.87 -4.59 11.56
C ILE A 138 -2.27 -4.55 10.15
N LEU A 139 -3.02 -4.07 9.17
CA LEU A 139 -2.53 -4.01 7.78
C LEU A 139 -1.27 -3.16 7.66
N LYS A 140 -1.24 -1.99 8.32
CA LYS A 140 -0.09 -1.09 8.32
C LYS A 140 1.16 -1.72 8.95
N GLU A 141 1.01 -2.42 10.07
CA GLU A 141 2.12 -3.10 10.76
C GLU A 141 2.72 -4.22 9.91
N PHE A 142 1.88 -4.97 9.19
CA PHE A 142 2.33 -6.08 8.34
C PHE A 142 2.87 -5.64 6.97
N GLU A 143 2.43 -4.49 6.45
CA GLU A 143 2.91 -3.91 5.19
C GLU A 143 4.39 -3.50 5.29
N TYR A 144 4.80 -2.84 6.38
CA TYR A 144 6.17 -2.36 6.59
C TYR A 144 7.23 -3.48 6.54
N GLN A 145 6.86 -4.71 6.88
CA GLN A 145 7.80 -5.84 6.92
C GLN A 145 7.84 -6.70 5.66
N SER A 146 6.88 -6.59 4.75
CA SER A 146 6.92 -7.41 3.52
C SER A 146 8.15 -7.09 2.65
N SER A 147 8.73 -5.90 2.79
CA SER A 147 10.03 -5.55 2.17
C SER A 147 11.25 -6.21 2.82
N LEU A 148 11.14 -6.74 4.05
CA LEU A 148 12.24 -7.36 4.81
C LEU A 148 12.30 -8.90 4.68
N GLU A 149 11.35 -9.51 3.97
CA GLU A 149 11.26 -10.98 3.82
C GLU A 149 12.07 -11.54 2.66
N LEU A 150 12.61 -10.65 1.84
CA LEU A 150 13.46 -11.00 0.72
C LEU A 150 14.74 -11.68 1.24
N GLU A 151 15.16 -12.72 0.53
CA GLU A 151 16.48 -13.32 0.74
C GLU A 151 17.55 -12.26 0.52
N HIS A 152 18.69 -12.35 1.22
CA HIS A 152 19.72 -11.30 1.18
C HIS A 152 20.12 -10.93 -0.26
N ASP A 153 20.42 -11.93 -1.09
CA ASP A 153 20.77 -11.75 -2.51
C ASP A 153 19.63 -11.07 -3.30
N THR A 154 18.37 -11.41 -2.99
CA THR A 154 17.19 -10.79 -3.62
C THR A 154 16.99 -9.35 -3.16
N TYR A 155 17.17 -9.08 -1.87
CA TYR A 155 17.07 -7.74 -1.30
C TYR A 155 18.15 -6.83 -1.88
N GLU A 156 19.42 -7.24 -1.89
CA GLU A 156 20.50 -6.46 -2.49
C GLU A 156 20.19 -6.12 -3.95
N SER A 157 19.70 -7.11 -4.72
CA SER A 157 19.36 -6.95 -6.14
C SER A 157 18.28 -5.90 -6.40
N ILE A 158 17.35 -5.65 -5.47
CA ILE A 158 16.23 -4.72 -5.71
C ILE A 158 16.20 -3.51 -4.76
N SER A 159 17.06 -3.47 -3.75
CA SER A 159 17.10 -2.43 -2.70
C SER A 159 17.32 -1.00 -3.24
N HIS A 160 17.93 -0.87 -4.42
CA HIS A 160 18.13 0.40 -5.10
C HIS A 160 16.82 0.97 -5.69
N ILE A 161 15.79 0.14 -5.85
CA ILE A 161 14.46 0.57 -6.30
C ILE A 161 13.69 1.07 -5.08
N PRO A 162 13.23 2.34 -5.08
CA PRO A 162 12.52 2.89 -3.93
C PRO A 162 11.19 2.18 -3.70
N LEU A 163 10.82 1.98 -2.43
CA LEU A 163 9.49 1.50 -2.07
C LEU A 163 8.42 2.49 -2.56
N ALA A 164 7.34 1.99 -3.15
CA ALA A 164 6.23 2.82 -3.65
C ALA A 164 5.69 3.79 -2.59
N THR A 165 5.59 3.32 -1.34
CA THR A 165 5.18 4.11 -0.17
C THR A 165 6.14 5.25 0.17
N LYS A 166 7.41 5.14 -0.24
CA LYS A 166 8.45 6.14 0.00
C LYS A 166 8.64 7.14 -1.15
N ILE A 167 8.15 6.84 -2.35
CA ILE A 167 8.28 7.72 -3.54
C ILE A 167 7.70 9.11 -3.25
N GLY A 168 6.59 9.19 -2.51
CA GLY A 168 5.89 10.44 -2.23
C GLY A 168 6.39 11.26 -1.03
N ILE A 169 7.22 10.69 -0.15
CA ILE A 169 7.50 11.28 1.19
C ILE A 169 8.17 12.66 1.08
N HIS A 170 9.12 12.79 0.16
CA HIS A 170 9.84 14.05 -0.09
C HIS A 170 9.49 14.68 -1.44
N ALA A 171 8.57 14.09 -2.20
CA ALA A 171 8.28 14.48 -3.57
C ALA A 171 7.94 15.97 -3.71
N ARG A 172 7.19 16.55 -2.76
CA ARG A 172 6.88 17.99 -2.78
C ARG A 172 8.11 18.87 -2.52
N GLN A 173 8.95 18.52 -1.54
CA GLN A 173 10.15 19.30 -1.22
C GLN A 173 11.16 19.25 -2.38
N ASP A 174 11.32 18.07 -2.98
CA ASP A 174 12.20 17.88 -4.13
C ASP A 174 11.66 18.57 -5.39
N LEU A 175 10.34 18.60 -5.56
CA LEU A 175 9.67 19.37 -6.61
C LEU A 175 9.96 20.86 -6.51
N ILE A 176 9.79 21.45 -5.31
CA ILE A 176 10.02 22.88 -5.07
C ILE A 176 11.50 23.21 -5.34
N ARG A 177 12.44 22.46 -4.76
CA ARG A 177 13.88 22.68 -4.97
C ARG A 177 14.27 22.62 -6.44
N ARG A 178 13.68 21.70 -7.19
CA ARG A 178 13.93 21.56 -8.63
C ARG A 178 13.42 22.77 -9.42
N LEU A 179 12.22 23.26 -9.10
CA LEU A 179 11.66 24.45 -9.74
C LEU A 179 12.49 25.70 -9.42
N GLU A 180 12.88 25.88 -8.16
CA GLU A 180 13.79 26.97 -7.75
C GLU A 180 15.12 26.89 -8.48
N HIS A 181 15.72 25.69 -8.54
CA HIS A 181 16.96 25.46 -9.28
C HIS A 181 16.84 25.85 -10.76
N TYR A 182 15.85 25.33 -11.48
CA TYR A 182 15.68 25.65 -12.90
C TYR A 182 15.37 27.14 -13.14
N CYS A 183 14.65 27.79 -12.22
CA CYS A 183 14.39 29.23 -12.30
C CYS A 183 15.69 30.05 -12.17
N GLU A 184 16.60 29.66 -11.28
CA GLU A 184 17.84 30.37 -11.02
C GLU A 184 18.96 30.04 -12.02
N THR A 185 19.15 28.76 -12.37
CA THR A 185 20.31 28.30 -13.13
C THR A 185 20.07 28.18 -14.62
N GLU A 186 18.82 27.89 -15.04
CA GLU A 186 18.45 27.65 -16.43
C GLU A 186 17.16 28.42 -16.83
N PRO A 187 17.13 29.76 -16.71
CA PRO A 187 15.92 30.57 -16.91
C PRO A 187 15.32 30.42 -18.32
N GLU A 188 16.15 30.12 -19.33
CA GLU A 188 15.66 29.87 -20.69
C GLU A 188 14.82 28.58 -20.79
N VAL A 189 15.24 27.50 -20.13
CA VAL A 189 14.50 26.22 -20.09
C VAL A 189 13.17 26.44 -19.37
N PHE A 190 13.22 27.11 -18.21
CA PHE A 190 12.03 27.45 -17.45
C PHE A 190 11.05 28.30 -18.26
N SER A 191 11.55 29.33 -18.95
CA SER A 191 10.74 30.21 -19.79
C SER A 191 10.11 29.47 -21.00
N LYS A 192 10.84 28.55 -21.63
CA LYS A 192 10.29 27.68 -22.70
C LYS A 192 9.16 26.80 -22.18
N ALA A 193 9.35 26.17 -21.02
CA ALA A 193 8.33 25.34 -20.39
C ALA A 193 7.06 26.13 -20.03
N VAL A 194 7.20 27.34 -19.45
CA VAL A 194 6.06 28.21 -19.14
C VAL A 194 5.31 28.60 -20.41
N ARG A 195 6.03 29.04 -21.47
CA ARG A 195 5.39 29.40 -22.74
C ARG A 195 4.62 28.24 -23.36
N PHE A 196 5.20 27.03 -23.32
CA PHE A 196 4.52 25.82 -23.79
C PHE A 196 3.22 25.57 -23.03
N ILE A 197 3.27 25.65 -21.69
CA ILE A 197 2.09 25.45 -20.85
C ILE A 197 1.01 26.47 -21.21
N ASP A 198 1.37 27.75 -21.34
CA ASP A 198 0.40 28.82 -21.64
C ASP A 198 -0.22 28.67 -23.03
N GLN A 199 0.55 28.24 -24.03
CA GLN A 199 0.12 28.20 -25.43
C GLN A 199 -0.61 26.91 -25.79
N GLU A 200 -0.20 25.75 -25.26
CA GLU A 200 -0.71 24.45 -25.69
C GLU A 200 -1.49 23.71 -24.59
N VAL A 201 -1.06 23.82 -23.33
CA VAL A 201 -1.67 23.07 -22.23
C VAL A 201 -2.89 23.78 -21.64
N THR A 202 -2.73 25.02 -21.21
CA THR A 202 -3.77 25.82 -20.56
C THR A 202 -5.05 25.92 -21.39
N PRO A 203 -5.01 26.14 -22.72
CA PRO A 203 -6.23 26.17 -23.53
C PRO A 203 -6.97 24.83 -23.54
N MET A 204 -6.25 23.70 -23.50
CA MET A 204 -6.86 22.36 -23.45
C MET A 204 -7.45 22.07 -22.09
N VAL A 205 -6.77 22.44 -21.00
CA VAL A 205 -7.30 22.32 -19.64
C VAL A 205 -8.59 23.13 -19.49
N ASN A 206 -8.59 24.40 -19.92
CA ASN A 206 -9.77 25.26 -19.85
C ASN A 206 -10.95 24.70 -20.65
N ARG A 207 -10.69 24.16 -21.85
CA ARG A 207 -11.72 23.54 -22.69
C ARG A 207 -12.35 22.32 -22.02
N HIS A 208 -11.60 21.57 -21.21
CA HIS A 208 -12.07 20.37 -20.53
C HIS A 208 -12.29 20.57 -19.02
N ALA A 209 -12.49 21.82 -18.58
CA ALA A 209 -12.64 22.17 -17.16
C ALA A 209 -13.74 21.37 -16.44
N ILE A 210 -14.84 21.06 -17.14
CA ILE A 210 -15.98 20.28 -16.61
C ILE A 210 -15.67 18.78 -16.50
N GLY A 211 -14.76 18.26 -17.33
CA GLY A 211 -14.40 16.84 -17.36
C GLY A 211 -13.36 16.46 -16.31
N GLY A 212 -12.60 17.41 -15.78
CA GLY A 212 -11.50 17.14 -14.82
C GLY A 212 -10.30 16.41 -15.44
N GLN A 213 -10.25 16.29 -16.78
CA GLN A 213 -9.16 15.66 -17.50
C GLN A 213 -8.99 16.28 -18.89
N ALA A 214 -7.74 16.47 -19.33
CA ALA A 214 -7.37 16.89 -20.67
C ALA A 214 -6.25 16.00 -21.22
N LEU A 215 -6.32 15.69 -22.52
CA LEU A 215 -5.24 15.04 -23.27
C LEU A 215 -4.67 16.05 -24.28
N VAL A 216 -3.44 16.47 -24.06
CA VAL A 216 -2.71 17.38 -24.96
C VAL A 216 -1.80 16.54 -25.84
N ARG A 217 -1.89 16.69 -27.16
CA ARG A 217 -0.95 16.12 -28.12
C ARG A 217 -0.20 17.25 -28.78
N SER A 218 1.12 17.18 -28.74
CA SER A 218 2.00 18.22 -29.28
C SER A 218 3.11 17.57 -30.11
N ASP A 219 3.39 18.14 -31.28
CA ASP A 219 4.57 17.88 -32.10
C ASP A 219 5.70 18.88 -31.84
N ASN A 220 5.55 19.72 -30.79
CA ASN A 220 6.51 20.76 -30.46
C ASN A 220 7.83 20.15 -29.98
N THR A 221 8.89 20.39 -30.75
CA THR A 221 10.21 19.79 -30.53
C THR A 221 10.88 20.26 -29.24
N ILE A 222 10.41 21.31 -28.57
CA ILE A 222 10.98 21.71 -27.26
C ILE A 222 10.85 20.60 -26.21
N LEU A 223 9.87 19.71 -26.35
CA LEU A 223 9.69 18.57 -25.45
C LEU A 223 10.66 17.41 -25.73
N SER A 224 11.44 17.47 -26.82
CA SER A 224 12.55 16.55 -27.05
C SER A 224 13.72 16.80 -26.11
N ASP A 225 13.77 17.99 -25.49
CA ASP A 225 14.71 18.28 -24.41
C ASP A 225 14.15 17.72 -23.09
N PRO A 226 14.80 16.70 -22.49
CA PRO A 226 14.33 16.08 -21.25
C PRO A 226 14.18 17.07 -20.09
N LYS A 227 14.97 18.15 -20.07
CA LYS A 227 14.87 19.18 -19.03
C LYS A 227 13.61 20.01 -19.16
N VAL A 228 13.25 20.41 -20.38
CA VAL A 228 12.00 21.15 -20.63
C VAL A 228 10.81 20.29 -20.26
N ALA A 229 10.79 19.03 -20.70
CA ALA A 229 9.79 18.04 -20.32
C ALA A 229 9.64 17.89 -18.80
N GLU A 230 10.76 17.76 -18.07
CA GLU A 230 10.78 17.67 -16.62
C GLU A 230 10.19 18.93 -15.96
N VAL A 231 10.60 20.12 -16.42
CA VAL A 231 10.09 21.39 -15.88
C VAL A 231 8.60 21.55 -16.15
N VAL A 232 8.10 21.15 -17.33
CA VAL A 232 6.66 21.18 -17.63
C VAL A 232 5.88 20.30 -16.65
N ILE A 233 6.34 19.06 -16.42
CA ILE A 233 5.73 18.13 -15.45
C ILE A 233 5.76 18.74 -14.04
N SER A 234 6.89 19.34 -13.66
CA SER A 234 7.06 19.94 -12.35
C SER A 234 6.15 21.16 -12.12
N ILE A 235 6.07 22.09 -13.08
CA ILE A 235 5.19 23.26 -12.98
C ILE A 235 3.74 22.81 -12.86
N LEU A 236 3.29 21.89 -13.70
CA LEU A 236 1.92 21.37 -13.65
C LEU A 236 1.63 20.68 -12.31
N SER A 237 2.54 19.84 -11.84
CA SER A 237 2.40 19.16 -10.55
C SER A 237 2.29 20.14 -9.38
N GLU A 238 3.12 21.19 -9.34
CA GLU A 238 3.06 22.20 -8.27
C GLU A 238 1.78 23.04 -8.35
N ARG A 239 1.24 23.27 -9.55
CA ARG A 239 -0.05 23.95 -9.75
C ARG A 239 -1.27 23.06 -9.47
N GLY A 240 -1.07 21.82 -9.03
CA GLY A 240 -2.13 20.91 -8.59
C GLY A 240 -2.67 19.99 -9.68
N TYR A 241 -2.00 19.88 -10.83
CA TYR A 241 -2.36 18.95 -11.88
C TYR A 241 -1.68 17.59 -11.65
N ALA A 242 -2.41 16.49 -11.83
CA ALA A 242 -1.81 15.17 -11.94
C ALA A 242 -1.50 14.89 -13.42
N VAL A 243 -0.21 14.96 -13.78
CA VAL A 243 0.25 14.85 -15.17
C VAL A 243 1.07 13.59 -15.41
N THR A 244 0.86 12.96 -16.56
CA THR A 244 1.79 11.99 -17.14
C THR A 244 2.09 12.38 -18.58
N MET A 245 3.32 12.13 -19.03
CA MET A 245 3.75 12.44 -20.38
C MET A 245 4.34 11.19 -21.04
N ASP A 246 4.01 11.01 -22.31
CA ASP A 246 4.44 9.91 -23.16
C ASP A 246 4.97 10.48 -24.49
N GLU A 247 6.03 9.88 -25.04
CA GLU A 247 6.56 10.22 -26.36
C GLU A 247 6.23 9.10 -27.34
N ARG A 248 5.61 9.47 -28.45
CA ARG A 248 5.23 8.54 -29.52
C ARG A 248 5.98 8.88 -30.79
N VAL A 249 6.71 7.91 -31.32
CA VAL A 249 7.40 8.04 -32.60
C VAL A 249 6.54 7.40 -33.68
N HIS A 250 6.13 8.21 -34.65
CA HIS A 250 5.43 7.75 -35.85
C HIS A 250 6.43 7.68 -37.01
N GLU A 251 6.61 6.49 -37.57
CA GLU A 251 7.46 6.27 -38.73
C GLU A 251 6.59 6.27 -40.00
N THR A 252 6.90 7.16 -40.94
CA THR A 252 6.21 7.23 -42.23
C THR A 252 7.19 6.90 -43.36
N PRO A 253 6.88 5.96 -44.26
CA PRO A 253 7.73 5.67 -45.42
C PRO A 253 7.89 6.90 -46.32
N LYS A 254 9.14 7.34 -46.52
CA LYS A 254 9.43 8.53 -47.34
C LYS A 254 9.99 8.17 -48.71
N ARG A 255 10.91 7.21 -48.78
CA ARG A 255 11.53 6.76 -50.05
C ARG A 255 12.07 5.34 -49.91
N VAL A 256 12.29 4.66 -51.03
CA VAL A 256 13.05 3.41 -51.08
C VAL A 256 14.45 3.71 -51.62
N ASP A 257 15.49 3.19 -50.98
CA ASP A 257 16.85 3.22 -51.51
C ASP A 257 16.93 2.29 -52.74
N PRO A 258 17.30 2.79 -53.93
CA PRO A 258 17.30 1.98 -55.15
C PRO A 258 18.44 0.96 -55.23
N GLU A 259 19.49 1.09 -54.41
CA GLU A 259 20.62 0.15 -54.37
C GLU A 259 20.38 -0.96 -53.33
N THR A 260 19.85 -0.61 -52.15
CA THR A 260 19.65 -1.55 -51.04
C THR A 260 18.22 -2.06 -50.91
N TRP A 261 17.26 -1.44 -51.60
CA TRP A 261 15.81 -1.65 -51.46
C TRP A 261 15.26 -1.36 -50.06
N GLU A 262 16.03 -0.66 -49.22
CA GLU A 262 15.60 -0.29 -47.88
C GLU A 262 14.57 0.85 -47.91
N ILE A 263 13.52 0.73 -47.10
CA ILE A 263 12.54 1.79 -46.94
C ILE A 263 13.13 2.81 -45.96
N ILE A 264 13.45 3.99 -46.47
CA ILE A 264 13.87 5.15 -45.68
C ILE A 264 12.63 5.77 -45.04
N LEU A 265 12.57 5.68 -43.71
CA LEU A 265 11.48 6.17 -42.88
C LEU A 265 11.77 7.60 -42.41
N GLU A 266 10.73 8.43 -42.35
CA GLU A 266 10.75 9.70 -41.63
C GLU A 266 10.09 9.53 -40.27
N ARG A 267 10.76 10.02 -39.22
CA ARG A 267 10.30 9.91 -37.83
C ARG A 267 9.66 11.22 -37.39
N HIS A 268 8.41 11.14 -36.94
CA HIS A 268 7.66 12.25 -36.37
C HIS A 268 7.41 11.97 -34.88
N HIS A 269 7.88 12.86 -34.02
CA HIS A 269 7.74 12.75 -32.57
C HIS A 269 6.49 13.47 -32.11
N VAL A 270 5.62 12.78 -31.37
CA VAL A 270 4.39 13.34 -30.81
C VAL A 270 4.38 13.08 -29.31
N TYR A 271 4.36 14.16 -28.54
CA TYR A 271 4.28 14.16 -27.09
C TYR A 271 2.83 14.20 -26.63
N ALA A 272 2.43 13.23 -25.82
CA ALA A 272 1.09 13.11 -25.29
C ALA A 272 1.09 13.35 -23.77
N LEU A 273 0.47 14.44 -23.33
CA LEU A 273 0.32 14.78 -21.92
C LEU A 273 -1.11 14.45 -21.46
N ASN A 274 -1.24 13.52 -20.51
CA ASN A 274 -2.49 13.25 -19.82
C ASN A 274 -2.53 14.05 -18.53
N ILE A 275 -3.48 14.98 -18.42
CA ILE A 275 -3.55 15.93 -17.32
C ILE A 275 -4.89 15.74 -16.62
N ARG A 276 -4.88 15.45 -15.33
CA ARG A 276 -6.07 15.38 -14.47
C ARG A 276 -6.07 16.52 -13.45
N PHE A 277 -7.25 17.06 -13.18
CA PHE A 277 -7.45 18.17 -12.25
C PHE A 277 -8.85 18.09 -11.62
N PRO A 278 -9.11 18.80 -10.51
CA PRO A 278 -10.41 18.78 -9.85
C PRO A 278 -11.55 19.14 -10.80
N GLN A 279 -12.62 18.34 -10.76
CA GLN A 279 -13.79 18.55 -11.61
C GLN A 279 -14.60 19.77 -11.14
N HIS A 280 -14.93 20.66 -12.07
CA HIS A 280 -15.91 21.71 -11.81
C HIS A 280 -17.33 21.15 -11.97
N HIS A 281 -18.05 21.08 -10.85
CA HIS A 281 -19.45 20.70 -10.84
C HIS A 281 -20.30 21.87 -11.33
N ILE A 282 -21.20 21.61 -12.27
CA ILE A 282 -22.20 22.57 -12.70
C ILE A 282 -23.20 22.71 -11.54
N GLN A 283 -23.13 23.81 -10.80
CA GLN A 283 -24.19 24.15 -9.86
C GLN A 283 -25.44 24.57 -10.66
N PRO A 284 -26.64 24.10 -10.29
CA PRO A 284 -27.86 24.65 -10.86
C PRO A 284 -27.88 26.15 -10.62
N LEU A 285 -28.13 26.94 -11.67
CA LEU A 285 -28.40 28.37 -11.51
C LEU A 285 -29.58 28.50 -10.56
N GLU A 286 -29.36 28.99 -9.34
CA GLU A 286 -30.44 29.41 -8.47
C GLU A 286 -31.25 30.44 -9.24
N GLN A 287 -32.47 30.06 -9.65
CA GLN A 287 -33.45 31.00 -10.20
C GLN A 287 -33.78 31.97 -9.07
N LYS A 288 -33.08 33.11 -9.04
CA LYS A 288 -33.55 34.28 -8.31
C LYS A 288 -34.82 34.75 -9.00
N PHE A 289 -35.96 34.28 -8.50
CA PHE A 289 -37.25 34.93 -8.68
C PHE A 289 -37.33 36.16 -7.79
#